data_AF-A0A2V2RSJ2-F1
#
_entry.id   AF-A0A2V2RSJ2-F1
#
_cell.length_a   1.000
_cell.length_b   1.000
_cell.length_c   1.000
_cell.angle_alpha   90.00
_cell.angle_beta   90.00
_cell.angle_gamma   90.00
#
_symmetry.space_group_name_H-M   'P 1'
#
loop_
_entity.id
_entity.type
_entity.pdbx_description
1 polymer ?
#
loop_
_entity_poly.entity_id
_entity_poly.type
_entity_poly.pdbx_seq_one_letter_code
_entity_poly.pdbx_strand_id
1 'polypeptide(L)'
;MIGALALVSICLFAQDARQNLQEFLHNYITVSVYEMREVENGKILTRILQTEDPREVAVFGMVRVNVSRAQFLDKYRDIVEFKGKTVSQIGKFSDPPKPEDIQTLTLDKEDINDLKNCQPGDCNIQMSDSAMQQLKAGKNVTELAKLMLVQYVDSYLKGGDLSLSVYHDRKYPTYLALEFESLLNNSKYIKEYAPEFDNYLRKFPNAQLNGVENFIYWEKAKFAKKPVISITHVCIYQPDDQRAIIASKQIYSSHYFTGILGLTGLIDATP
;
A
#
# COMPACT_ATOMS: atom_id res chain seq x y z
N MET A 1 -13.81 -37.92 47.16
CA MET A 1 -14.23 -36.77 46.33
C MET A 1 -13.10 -35.76 46.35
N ILE A 2 -12.32 -35.70 45.27
CA ILE A 2 -11.24 -34.73 45.08
C ILE A 2 -11.58 -34.05 43.76
N GLY A 3 -11.96 -32.78 43.84
CA GLY A 3 -12.30 -31.96 42.68
C GLY A 3 -11.05 -31.58 41.91
N ALA A 4 -11.09 -31.76 40.59
CA ALA A 4 -10.12 -31.18 39.68
C ALA A 4 -10.67 -29.82 39.22
N LEU A 5 -10.04 -28.75 39.69
CA LEU A 5 -10.17 -27.41 39.14
C LEU A 5 -9.09 -27.29 38.05
N ALA A 6 -9.49 -27.30 36.78
CA ALA A 6 -8.61 -26.88 35.69
C ALA A 6 -9.08 -25.51 35.21
N LEU A 7 -8.31 -24.48 35.55
CA LEU A 7 -8.42 -23.12 35.05
C LEU A 7 -8.32 -23.14 33.52
N VAL A 8 -9.44 -22.88 32.85
CA VAL A 8 -9.46 -22.53 31.42
C VAL A 8 -8.95 -21.11 31.30
N SER A 9 -7.63 -20.96 31.10
CA SER A 9 -7.05 -19.67 30.71
C SER A 9 -7.31 -19.43 29.23
N ILE A 10 -8.33 -18.62 28.97
CA ILE A 10 -8.58 -17.71 27.83
C ILE A 10 -7.59 -17.89 26.65
N CYS A 11 -7.93 -18.76 25.71
CA CYS A 11 -7.34 -18.79 24.35
C CYS A 11 -8.41 -18.69 23.25
N LEU A 12 -9.64 -18.25 23.59
CA LEU A 12 -10.73 -18.19 22.61
C LEU A 12 -10.46 -17.21 21.45
N PHE A 13 -9.71 -16.13 21.70
CA PHE A 13 -9.40 -15.15 20.65
C PHE A 13 -8.24 -15.60 19.74
N ALA A 14 -7.17 -16.20 20.30
CA ALA A 14 -5.99 -16.67 19.53
C ALA A 14 -6.34 -17.78 18.53
N GLN A 15 -7.38 -18.54 18.87
CA GLN A 15 -7.93 -19.57 18.00
C GLN A 15 -8.64 -18.98 16.78
N ASP A 16 -9.31 -17.83 16.93
CA ASP A 16 -10.07 -17.17 15.87
C ASP A 16 -9.15 -16.56 14.79
N ALA A 17 -8.13 -15.78 15.18
CA ALA A 17 -7.17 -15.23 14.21
C ALA A 17 -6.42 -16.33 13.42
N ARG A 18 -6.06 -17.43 14.08
CA ARG A 18 -5.39 -18.57 13.46
C ARG A 18 -6.32 -19.38 12.57
N GLN A 19 -7.56 -19.59 12.99
CA GLN A 19 -8.57 -20.27 12.19
C GLN A 19 -8.88 -19.45 10.93
N ASN A 20 -9.09 -18.14 11.06
CA ASN A 20 -9.29 -17.23 9.93
C ASN A 20 -8.10 -17.26 8.95
N LEU A 21 -6.86 -17.32 9.46
CA LEU A 21 -5.68 -17.50 8.61
C LEU A 21 -5.71 -18.85 7.86
N GLN A 22 -6.01 -19.95 8.55
CA GLN A 22 -6.06 -21.27 7.93
C GLN A 22 -7.16 -21.35 6.86
N GLU A 23 -8.34 -20.80 7.15
CA GLU A 23 -9.44 -20.71 6.20
C GLU A 23 -9.07 -19.83 5.00
N PHE A 24 -8.45 -18.67 5.21
CA PHE A 24 -7.94 -17.84 4.12
C PHE A 24 -6.94 -18.58 3.23
N LEU A 25 -5.93 -19.21 3.84
CA LEU A 25 -4.89 -19.94 3.12
C LEU A 25 -5.45 -21.15 2.36
N HIS A 26 -6.49 -21.80 2.90
CA HIS A 26 -7.16 -22.91 2.24
C HIS A 26 -8.05 -22.42 1.08
N ASN A 27 -8.97 -21.49 1.37
CA ASN A 27 -10.04 -21.08 0.47
C ASN A 27 -9.54 -20.20 -0.69
N TYR A 28 -8.58 -19.30 -0.42
CA TYR A 28 -8.14 -18.30 -1.39
C TYR A 28 -6.78 -18.62 -2.00
N ILE A 29 -5.88 -19.25 -1.24
CA ILE A 29 -4.50 -19.47 -1.67
C ILE A 29 -4.25 -20.95 -2.02
N THR A 30 -5.11 -21.87 -1.61
CA THR A 30 -4.97 -23.33 -1.80
C THR A 30 -3.64 -23.87 -1.24
N VAL A 31 -3.26 -23.44 -0.04
CA VAL A 31 -2.04 -23.93 0.63
C VAL A 31 -2.28 -25.33 1.21
N SER A 32 -1.40 -26.25 0.88
CA SER A 32 -1.40 -27.60 1.44
C SER A 32 -0.74 -27.65 2.82
N VAL A 33 -1.04 -28.70 3.59
CA VAL A 33 -0.38 -28.96 4.88
C VAL A 33 1.14 -29.12 4.73
N TYR A 34 1.61 -29.63 3.59
CA TYR A 34 3.04 -29.75 3.31
C TYR A 34 3.68 -28.37 3.11
N GLU A 35 3.10 -27.51 2.28
CA GLU A 35 3.60 -26.14 2.08
C GLU A 35 3.60 -25.33 3.38
N MET A 36 2.59 -25.52 4.24
CA MET A 36 2.57 -24.91 5.57
C MET A 36 3.79 -25.31 6.42
N ARG A 37 4.13 -26.60 6.46
CA ARG A 37 5.32 -27.08 7.19
C ARG A 37 6.61 -26.51 6.61
N GLU A 38 6.69 -26.37 5.29
CA GLU A 38 7.85 -25.79 4.64
C GLU A 38 8.05 -24.31 5.04
N VAL A 39 6.96 -23.56 5.15
CA VAL A 39 6.99 -22.17 5.64
C VAL A 39 7.35 -22.10 7.12
N GLU A 40 6.84 -23.01 7.95
CA GLU A 40 7.21 -23.12 9.37
C GLU A 40 8.71 -23.39 9.54
N ASN A 41 9.31 -24.13 8.60
CA ASN A 41 10.75 -24.40 8.48
C ASN A 41 11.56 -23.28 7.78
N GLY A 42 10.93 -22.13 7.50
CA GLY A 42 11.60 -20.94 6.97
C GLY A 42 11.66 -20.84 5.45
N LYS A 43 10.99 -21.72 4.70
CA LYS A 43 10.86 -21.54 3.25
C LYS A 43 9.84 -20.46 2.91
N ILE A 44 10.03 -19.83 1.75
CA ILE A 44 9.11 -18.83 1.23
C ILE A 44 8.12 -19.52 0.30
N LEU A 45 6.82 -19.32 0.53
CA LEU A 45 5.77 -19.72 -0.38
C LEU A 45 5.36 -18.53 -1.23
N THR A 46 5.24 -18.73 -2.54
CA THR A 46 4.70 -17.71 -3.46
C THR A 46 3.69 -18.33 -4.43
N ARG A 47 2.66 -17.56 -4.81
CA ARG A 47 1.72 -17.91 -5.88
C ARG A 47 1.33 -16.67 -6.68
N ILE A 48 1.05 -16.85 -7.97
CA ILE A 48 0.30 -15.89 -8.77
C ILE A 48 -1.17 -16.28 -8.67
N LEU A 49 -2.03 -15.34 -8.29
CA LEU A 49 -3.46 -15.54 -8.16
C LEU A 49 -4.18 -15.10 -9.44
N GLN A 50 -5.32 -15.73 -9.72
CA GLN A 50 -6.19 -15.30 -10.81
C GLN A 50 -6.89 -14.00 -10.44
N THR A 51 -6.97 -13.08 -11.38
CA THR A 51 -7.68 -11.80 -11.26
C THR A 51 -8.88 -11.79 -12.20
N GLU A 52 -9.95 -11.06 -11.82
CA GLU A 52 -11.12 -10.88 -12.68
C GLU A 52 -10.81 -9.89 -13.83
N ASP A 53 -9.94 -8.91 -13.57
CA ASP A 53 -9.44 -7.99 -14.60
C ASP A 53 -8.12 -8.52 -15.20
N PRO A 54 -8.06 -8.76 -16.53
CA PRO A 54 -6.85 -9.26 -17.19
C PRO A 54 -5.69 -8.23 -17.21
N ARG A 55 -5.93 -6.98 -16.81
CA ARG A 55 -4.90 -5.93 -16.65
C ARG A 55 -4.24 -6.00 -15.27
N GLU A 56 -4.84 -6.70 -14.32
CA GLU A 56 -4.33 -6.85 -12.97
C GLU A 56 -3.44 -8.09 -12.83
N VAL A 57 -2.48 -8.02 -11.91
CA VAL A 57 -1.65 -9.16 -11.50
C VAL A 57 -1.67 -9.24 -9.99
N ALA A 58 -2.11 -10.38 -9.45
CA ALA A 58 -2.12 -10.63 -8.02
C ALA A 58 -1.04 -11.65 -7.66
N VAL A 59 -0.23 -11.33 -6.65
CA VAL A 59 0.83 -12.20 -6.14
C VAL A 59 0.64 -12.38 -4.64
N PHE A 60 0.67 -13.62 -4.20
CA PHE A 60 0.69 -13.99 -2.79
C PHE A 60 2.10 -14.43 -2.38
N GLY A 61 2.51 -14.04 -1.17
CA GLY A 61 3.74 -14.47 -0.54
C GLY A 61 3.54 -14.73 0.95
N MET A 62 4.18 -15.78 1.47
CA MET A 62 4.18 -16.09 2.90
C MET A 62 5.56 -16.55 3.35
N VAL A 63 6.02 -16.01 4.47
CA VAL A 63 7.33 -16.29 5.04
C VAL A 63 7.25 -16.18 6.56
N ARG A 64 8.02 -17.03 7.26
CA ARG A 64 8.26 -16.88 8.69
C ARG A 64 9.44 -15.93 8.91
N VAL A 65 9.22 -14.87 9.68
CA VAL A 65 10.27 -13.94 10.10
C VAL A 65 10.62 -14.19 11.58
N ASN A 66 11.90 -14.11 11.93
CA ASN A 66 12.38 -14.35 13.29
C ASN A 66 12.35 -13.08 14.15
N VAL A 67 11.19 -12.42 14.18
CA VAL A 67 10.88 -11.25 15.01
C VAL A 67 9.43 -11.33 15.44
N SER A 68 9.09 -10.74 16.59
CA SER A 68 7.69 -10.60 16.99
C SER A 68 6.94 -9.64 16.06
N ARG A 69 5.61 -9.77 15.99
CA ARG A 69 4.71 -8.85 15.30
C ARG A 69 4.95 -7.40 15.72
N ALA A 70 5.07 -7.14 17.02
CA ALA A 70 5.31 -5.80 17.55
C ALA A 70 6.63 -5.21 17.03
N GLN A 71 7.72 -5.99 17.07
CA GLN A 71 9.03 -5.57 16.53
C GLN A 71 8.99 -5.33 15.02
N PHE A 72 8.26 -6.15 14.26
CA PHE A 72 8.07 -5.94 12.83
C PHE A 72 7.36 -4.61 12.57
N LEU A 73 6.24 -4.36 13.28
CA LEU A 73 5.46 -3.13 13.13
C LEU A 73 6.28 -1.89 13.48
N ASP A 74 7.05 -1.92 14.57
CA ASP A 74 7.93 -0.80 14.95
C ASP A 74 8.95 -0.48 13.87
N LYS A 75 9.55 -1.51 13.25
CA LYS A 75 10.45 -1.31 12.11
C LYS A 75 9.71 -0.79 10.89
N TYR A 76 8.52 -1.31 10.59
CA TYR A 76 7.76 -0.92 9.41
C TYR A 76 7.23 0.54 9.49
N ARG A 77 6.90 1.03 10.69
CA ARG A 77 6.52 2.44 10.93
C ARG A 77 7.62 3.42 10.53
N ASP A 78 8.87 3.01 10.72
CA ASP A 78 10.07 3.68 10.18
C ASP A 78 10.36 3.16 8.77
N ILE A 79 9.45 3.46 7.84
CA ILE A 79 9.49 2.94 6.47
C ILE A 79 10.78 3.33 5.72
N VAL A 80 11.39 4.46 6.08
CA VAL A 80 12.64 4.96 5.50
C VAL A 80 13.77 3.99 5.82
N GLU A 81 13.95 3.64 7.10
CA GLU A 81 14.95 2.66 7.51
C GLU A 81 14.57 1.25 7.04
N PHE A 82 13.29 0.88 7.13
CA PHE A 82 12.80 -0.44 6.72
C PHE A 82 13.11 -0.77 5.26
N LYS A 83 12.87 0.18 4.35
CA LYS A 83 13.21 0.01 2.93
C LYS A 83 14.70 0.17 2.69
N GLY A 84 15.39 1.02 3.45
CA GLY A 84 16.83 1.19 3.39
C GLY A 84 17.35 1.30 1.96
N LYS A 85 18.28 0.41 1.58
CA LYS A 85 18.95 0.41 0.26
C LYS A 85 18.15 -0.25 -0.87
N THR A 86 16.92 -0.72 -0.61
CA THR A 86 16.08 -1.32 -1.66
C THR A 86 15.52 -0.29 -2.64
N VAL A 87 15.54 1.00 -2.26
CA VAL A 87 15.10 2.13 -3.07
C VAL A 87 16.19 3.20 -3.16
N SER A 88 16.12 4.05 -4.18
CA SER A 88 17.17 5.04 -4.44
C SER A 88 17.00 6.31 -3.59
N GLN A 89 15.76 6.73 -3.39
CA GLN A 89 15.39 7.81 -2.47
C GLN A 89 14.04 7.50 -1.85
N ILE A 90 13.82 7.93 -0.61
CA ILE A 90 12.57 7.72 0.12
C ILE A 90 12.41 8.84 1.15
N GLY A 91 11.18 9.22 1.41
CA GLY A 91 10.84 10.17 2.47
C GLY A 91 9.39 9.98 2.91
N LYS A 92 9.08 10.50 4.10
CA LYS A 92 7.74 10.44 4.70
C LYS A 92 7.14 11.84 4.67
N PHE A 93 5.85 11.94 4.35
CA PHE A 93 5.13 13.20 4.48
C PHE A 93 4.76 13.48 5.93
N SER A 94 4.86 14.74 6.33
CA SER A 94 4.30 15.26 7.56
C SER A 94 2.77 15.29 7.49
N ASP A 95 2.12 15.45 8.64
CA ASP A 95 0.68 15.74 8.72
C ASP A 95 0.48 17.07 9.47
N PRO A 96 0.10 18.17 8.77
CA PRO A 96 -0.12 18.29 7.33
C PRO A 96 1.20 18.23 6.52
N PRO A 97 1.14 17.85 5.23
CA PRO A 97 2.33 17.73 4.38
C PRO A 97 2.91 19.10 4.03
N LYS A 98 4.24 19.17 3.90
CA LYS A 98 4.99 20.41 3.70
C LYS A 98 6.02 20.29 2.58
N PRO A 99 6.45 21.41 1.97
CA PRO A 99 7.49 21.40 0.94
C PRO A 99 8.79 20.72 1.36
N GLU A 100 9.15 20.78 2.65
CA GLU A 100 10.37 20.17 3.18
C GLU A 100 10.35 18.64 3.08
N ASP A 101 9.16 18.02 3.12
CA ASP A 101 8.99 16.55 3.09
C ASP A 101 9.50 15.92 1.78
N ILE A 102 9.50 16.69 0.69
CA ILE A 102 9.86 16.25 -0.66
C ILE A 102 11.17 16.88 -1.16
N GLN A 103 11.83 17.70 -0.34
CA GLN A 103 12.97 18.51 -0.77
C GLN A 103 14.10 17.65 -1.35
N THR A 104 14.36 16.49 -0.74
CA THR A 104 15.43 15.56 -1.11
C THR A 104 15.15 14.74 -2.37
N LEU A 105 13.90 14.72 -2.86
CA LEU A 105 13.55 14.05 -4.12
C LEU A 105 14.32 14.70 -5.28
N THR A 106 14.87 13.88 -6.17
CA THR A 106 15.51 14.33 -7.41
C THR A 106 14.77 13.78 -8.61
N LEU A 107 14.52 14.65 -9.60
CA LEU A 107 13.95 14.25 -10.88
C LEU A 107 15.08 13.99 -11.87
N ASP A 108 14.95 12.93 -12.67
CA ASP A 108 15.93 12.64 -13.69
C ASP A 108 15.78 13.63 -14.86
N LYS A 109 16.86 13.86 -15.61
CA LYS A 109 16.85 14.82 -16.73
C LYS A 109 15.78 14.51 -17.77
N GLU A 110 15.54 13.22 -17.98
CA GLU A 110 14.52 12.74 -18.91
C GLU A 110 13.12 13.07 -18.40
N ASP A 111 12.82 12.82 -17.12
CA ASP A 111 11.54 13.19 -16.52
C ASP A 111 11.31 14.71 -16.59
N ILE A 112 12.34 15.53 -16.30
CA ILE A 112 12.23 16.99 -16.42
C ILE A 112 11.92 17.40 -17.86
N ASN A 113 12.48 16.71 -18.85
CA ASN A 113 12.17 16.96 -20.25
C ASN A 113 10.75 16.51 -20.62
N ASP A 114 10.32 15.35 -20.13
CA ASP A 114 8.96 14.86 -20.31
C ASP A 114 7.96 15.86 -19.72
N LEU A 115 8.14 16.29 -18.46
CA LEU A 115 7.29 17.30 -17.79
C LEU A 115 7.14 18.60 -18.58
N LYS A 116 8.20 19.06 -19.27
CA LYS A 116 8.18 20.30 -20.07
C LYS A 116 7.36 20.17 -21.35
N ASN A 117 7.35 18.98 -21.94
CA ASN A 117 6.78 18.73 -23.26
C ASN A 117 5.41 18.05 -23.20
N CYS A 118 4.97 17.61 -22.01
CA CYS A 118 3.71 16.90 -21.82
C CYS A 118 2.50 17.67 -22.34
N GLN A 119 1.62 16.93 -23.02
CA GLN A 119 0.33 17.39 -23.50
C GLN A 119 -0.74 16.36 -23.17
N PRO A 120 -2.02 16.79 -23.04
CA PRO A 120 -3.13 15.86 -22.88
C PRO A 120 -3.14 14.82 -24.00
N GLY A 121 -3.18 13.54 -23.62
CA GLY A 121 -3.15 12.42 -24.55
C GLY A 121 -1.75 11.93 -24.96
N ASP A 122 -0.70 12.71 -24.69
CA ASP A 122 0.68 12.44 -25.06
C ASP A 122 1.67 12.97 -24.01
N CYS A 123 1.83 12.20 -22.94
CA CYS A 123 2.78 12.46 -21.88
C CYS A 123 3.39 11.14 -21.39
N ASN A 124 4.69 11.16 -21.09
CA ASN A 124 5.40 10.01 -20.55
C ASN A 124 5.29 9.89 -19.02
N ILE A 125 4.69 10.89 -18.38
CA ILE A 125 4.48 10.95 -16.93
C ILE A 125 2.98 11.04 -16.65
N GLN A 126 2.51 10.18 -15.76
CA GLN A 126 1.11 10.14 -15.36
C GLN A 126 0.73 11.39 -14.57
N MET A 127 -0.18 12.19 -15.11
CA MET A 127 -0.71 13.40 -14.47
C MET A 127 -2.00 13.88 -15.14
N SER A 128 -2.69 14.84 -14.49
CA SER A 128 -3.89 15.49 -15.02
C SER A 128 -3.57 16.62 -16.00
N ASP A 129 -4.57 17.05 -16.79
CA ASP A 129 -4.44 18.24 -17.66
C ASP A 129 -4.09 19.51 -16.88
N SER A 130 -4.70 19.68 -15.70
CA SER A 130 -4.44 20.84 -14.84
C SER A 130 -2.97 20.87 -14.39
N ALA A 131 -2.39 19.71 -14.10
CA ALA A 131 -0.98 19.60 -13.76
C ALA A 131 -0.08 19.98 -14.94
N MET A 132 -0.37 19.45 -16.14
CA MET A 132 0.38 19.80 -17.36
C MET A 132 0.36 21.30 -17.65
N GLN A 133 -0.81 21.94 -17.51
CA GLN A 133 -0.97 23.38 -17.72
C GLN A 133 -0.15 24.20 -16.72
N GLN A 134 -0.15 23.84 -15.44
CA GLN A 134 0.66 24.51 -14.42
C GLN A 134 2.15 24.37 -14.71
N LEU A 135 2.61 23.16 -15.05
CA LEU A 135 4.02 22.89 -15.36
C LEU A 135 4.51 23.67 -16.58
N LYS A 136 3.67 23.81 -17.62
CA LYS A 136 3.99 24.59 -18.82
C LYS A 136 4.14 26.09 -18.54
N ALA A 137 3.38 26.62 -17.58
CA ALA A 137 3.49 28.02 -17.15
C ALA A 137 4.64 28.26 -16.17
N GLY A 138 5.17 27.21 -15.54
CA GLY A 138 6.21 27.28 -14.52
C GLY A 138 7.61 27.56 -15.07
N LYS A 139 8.34 28.50 -14.45
CA LYS A 139 9.75 28.78 -14.80
C LYS A 139 10.70 27.68 -14.30
N ASN A 140 10.43 27.12 -13.13
CA ASN A 140 11.21 26.03 -12.53
C ASN A 140 10.31 24.79 -12.40
N VAL A 141 10.35 23.95 -13.43
CA VAL A 141 9.52 22.74 -13.55
C VAL A 141 9.80 21.74 -12.42
N THR A 142 11.06 21.60 -11.98
CA THR A 142 11.42 20.65 -10.92
C THR A 142 10.81 21.03 -9.58
N GLU A 143 10.99 22.28 -9.14
CA GLU A 143 10.45 22.74 -7.86
C GLU A 143 8.92 22.81 -7.90
N LEU A 144 8.32 23.19 -9.03
CA LEU A 144 6.88 23.19 -9.19
C LEU A 144 6.30 21.76 -9.13
N ALA A 145 6.92 20.78 -9.80
CA ALA A 145 6.48 19.39 -9.75
C ALA A 145 6.51 18.83 -8.32
N LYS A 146 7.59 19.10 -7.56
CA LYS A 146 7.68 18.73 -6.14
C LYS A 146 6.56 19.34 -5.30
N LEU A 147 6.31 20.64 -5.47
CA LEU A 147 5.24 21.33 -4.76
C LEU A 147 3.86 20.74 -5.10
N MET A 148 3.63 20.38 -6.36
CA MET A 148 2.39 19.75 -6.79
C MET A 148 2.19 18.36 -6.16
N LEU A 149 3.25 17.58 -5.93
CA LEU A 149 3.15 16.32 -5.19
C LEU A 149 2.73 16.53 -3.72
N VAL A 150 3.24 17.59 -3.07
CA VAL A 150 2.82 17.96 -1.71
C VAL A 150 1.33 18.36 -1.69
N GLN A 151 0.90 19.18 -2.65
CA GLN A 151 -0.50 19.57 -2.80
C GLN A 151 -1.42 18.40 -3.13
N TYR A 152 -0.93 17.43 -3.90
CA TYR A 152 -1.64 16.19 -4.20
C TYR A 152 -1.90 15.39 -2.92
N VAL A 153 -0.90 15.21 -2.07
CA VAL A 153 -1.03 14.52 -0.79
C VAL A 153 -1.98 15.26 0.16
N ASP A 154 -1.86 16.58 0.27
CA ASP A 154 -2.77 17.40 1.08
C ASP A 154 -4.24 17.26 0.63
N SER A 155 -4.47 17.26 -0.68
CA SER A 155 -5.81 17.07 -1.26
C SER A 155 -6.35 15.66 -0.96
N TYR A 156 -5.52 14.63 -1.12
CA TYR A 156 -5.88 13.25 -0.80
C TYR A 156 -6.21 13.06 0.69
N LEU A 157 -5.43 13.64 1.61
CA LEU A 157 -5.71 13.56 3.05
C LEU A 157 -7.06 14.19 3.44
N LYS A 158 -7.54 15.18 2.67
CA LYS A 158 -8.81 15.87 2.93
C LYS A 158 -10.01 15.20 2.27
N GLY A 159 -9.85 14.68 1.05
CA GLY A 159 -10.97 14.17 0.24
C GLY A 159 -10.93 12.68 -0.08
N GLY A 160 -9.86 11.99 0.29
CA GLY A 160 -9.69 10.55 0.04
C GLY A 160 -9.70 10.23 -1.45
N ASP A 161 -10.39 9.15 -1.81
CA ASP A 161 -10.41 8.63 -3.18
C ASP A 161 -11.05 9.59 -4.19
N LEU A 162 -11.97 10.45 -3.72
CA LEU A 162 -12.57 11.49 -4.55
C LEU A 162 -11.57 12.58 -4.96
N SER A 163 -10.43 12.67 -4.29
CA SER A 163 -9.34 13.61 -4.61
C SER A 163 -8.19 12.97 -5.38
N LEU A 164 -8.27 11.67 -5.70
CA LEU A 164 -7.29 11.04 -6.57
C LEU A 164 -7.40 11.60 -8.00
N SER A 165 -6.25 11.71 -8.67
CA SER A 165 -6.18 12.30 -10.00
C SER A 165 -6.89 11.46 -11.07
N VAL A 166 -7.36 12.15 -12.11
CA VAL A 166 -7.62 11.52 -13.41
C VAL A 166 -6.40 11.79 -14.29
N TYR A 167 -5.74 10.72 -14.73
CA TYR A 167 -4.59 10.84 -15.61
C TYR A 167 -5.03 11.00 -17.06
N HIS A 168 -4.45 12.00 -17.73
CA HIS A 168 -4.65 12.31 -19.14
C HIS A 168 -3.32 12.21 -19.91
N ASP A 169 -2.38 11.38 -19.43
CA ASP A 169 -1.10 11.16 -20.10
C ASP A 169 -1.22 10.35 -21.39
N ARG A 170 -2.31 9.60 -21.54
CA ARG A 170 -2.65 8.79 -22.72
C ARG A 170 -3.96 9.23 -23.34
N LYS A 171 -4.20 8.75 -24.57
CA LYS A 171 -5.43 8.99 -25.34
C LYS A 171 -6.72 8.77 -24.53
N TYR A 172 -6.73 7.78 -23.65
CA TYR A 172 -7.88 7.50 -22.78
C TYR A 172 -7.55 7.86 -21.34
N PRO A 173 -8.46 8.57 -20.66
CA PRO A 173 -8.28 8.94 -19.26
C PRO A 173 -8.22 7.71 -18.36
N THR A 174 -7.37 7.76 -17.33
CA THR A 174 -7.35 6.76 -16.25
C THR A 174 -7.86 7.39 -14.96
N TYR A 175 -8.94 6.83 -14.41
CA TYR A 175 -9.56 7.31 -13.18
C TYR A 175 -9.01 6.51 -11.99
N LEU A 176 -8.06 7.08 -11.25
CA LEU A 176 -7.40 6.36 -10.14
C LEU A 176 -8.36 5.84 -9.07
N ALA A 177 -9.43 6.59 -8.79
CA ALA A 177 -10.46 6.14 -7.84
C ALA A 177 -11.10 4.80 -8.27
N LEU A 178 -11.38 4.63 -9.57
CA LEU A 178 -11.97 3.41 -10.12
C LEU A 178 -10.96 2.26 -10.15
N GLU A 179 -9.70 2.53 -10.46
CA GLU A 179 -8.62 1.53 -10.40
C GLU A 179 -8.48 0.99 -8.97
N PHE A 180 -8.55 1.86 -7.96
CA PHE A 180 -8.52 1.44 -6.56
C PHE A 180 -9.77 0.70 -6.10
N GLU A 181 -10.94 1.13 -6.57
CA GLU A 181 -12.18 0.41 -6.31
C GLU A 181 -12.11 -1.01 -6.88
N SER A 182 -11.57 -1.19 -8.10
CA SER A 182 -11.33 -2.51 -8.71
C SER A 182 -10.42 -3.38 -7.85
N LEU A 183 -9.26 -2.85 -7.44
CA LEU A 183 -8.30 -3.59 -6.59
C LEU A 183 -8.92 -4.04 -5.26
N LEU A 184 -9.71 -3.18 -4.62
CA LEU A 184 -10.41 -3.54 -3.38
C LEU A 184 -11.53 -4.56 -3.62
N ASN A 185 -12.26 -4.46 -4.73
CA ASN A 185 -13.29 -5.43 -5.11
C ASN A 185 -12.71 -6.82 -5.41
N ASN A 186 -11.52 -6.88 -5.98
CA ASN A 186 -10.78 -8.12 -6.23
C ASN A 186 -10.09 -8.68 -4.97
N SER A 187 -10.04 -7.90 -3.88
CA SER A 187 -9.49 -8.30 -2.58
C SER A 187 -10.58 -8.78 -1.60
N LYS A 188 -11.46 -9.68 -2.05
CA LYS A 188 -12.68 -10.13 -1.33
C LYS A 188 -12.42 -10.60 0.11
N TYR A 189 -11.24 -11.16 0.36
CA TYR A 189 -10.82 -11.65 1.68
C TYR A 189 -10.67 -10.53 2.73
N ILE A 190 -10.36 -9.27 2.37
CA ILE A 190 -10.40 -8.18 3.38
C ILE A 190 -11.83 -8.00 3.87
N LYS A 191 -12.79 -7.96 2.93
CA LYS A 191 -14.20 -7.79 3.26
C LYS A 191 -14.74 -8.94 4.11
N GLU A 192 -14.21 -10.16 3.93
CA GLU A 192 -14.58 -11.33 4.73
C GLU A 192 -13.94 -11.33 6.13
N TYR A 193 -12.62 -11.13 6.22
CA TYR A 193 -11.87 -11.32 7.48
C TYR A 193 -11.57 -10.03 8.26
N ALA A 194 -11.85 -8.86 7.68
CA ALA A 194 -11.71 -7.54 8.30
C ALA A 194 -12.67 -6.51 7.67
N PRO A 195 -14.00 -6.72 7.72
CA PRO A 195 -14.99 -5.88 7.05
C PRO A 195 -14.94 -4.41 7.49
N GLU A 196 -14.63 -4.14 8.76
CA GLU A 196 -14.45 -2.79 9.29
C GLU A 196 -13.25 -2.08 8.67
N PHE A 197 -12.19 -2.82 8.35
CA PHE A 197 -11.01 -2.29 7.68
C PHE A 197 -11.24 -2.05 6.19
N ASP A 198 -11.95 -2.96 5.48
CA ASP A 198 -12.40 -2.70 4.10
C ASP A 198 -13.24 -1.41 4.03
N ASN A 199 -14.21 -1.26 4.93
CA ASN A 199 -15.02 -0.04 5.00
C ASN A 199 -14.17 1.21 5.30
N TYR A 200 -13.18 1.11 6.19
CA TYR A 200 -12.25 2.20 6.47
C TYR A 200 -11.45 2.60 5.23
N LEU A 201 -10.84 1.64 4.52
CA LEU A 201 -10.06 1.90 3.31
C LEU A 201 -10.88 2.57 2.20
N ARG A 202 -12.14 2.16 2.03
CA ARG A 202 -13.05 2.70 1.01
C ARG A 202 -13.57 4.10 1.33
N LYS A 203 -13.65 4.46 2.60
CA LYS A 203 -14.27 5.72 3.06
C LYS A 203 -13.30 6.70 3.68
N PHE A 204 -12.00 6.38 3.73
CA PHE A 204 -10.97 7.31 4.17
C PHE A 204 -11.11 8.67 3.45
N PRO A 205 -11.00 9.81 4.15
CA PRO A 205 -10.75 9.98 5.59
C PRO A 205 -12.03 10.03 6.46
N ASN A 206 -13.21 9.82 5.88
CA ASN A 206 -14.50 10.03 6.54
C ASN A 206 -14.93 8.88 7.47
N ALA A 207 -14.32 7.69 7.35
CA ALA A 207 -14.54 6.59 8.27
C ALA A 207 -13.57 6.65 9.46
N GLN A 208 -14.10 6.36 10.65
CA GLN A 208 -13.32 6.20 11.87
C GLN A 208 -13.18 4.70 12.17
N LEU A 209 -11.98 4.28 12.57
CA LEU A 209 -11.69 2.92 12.99
C LEU A 209 -10.68 2.95 14.13
N ASN A 210 -10.98 2.30 15.25
CA ASN A 210 -10.04 2.20 16.37
C ASN A 210 -8.90 1.24 16.01
N GLY A 211 -7.70 1.48 16.53
CA GLY A 211 -6.55 0.62 16.28
C GLY A 211 -5.98 0.73 14.86
N VAL A 212 -6.39 1.73 14.08
CA VAL A 212 -5.76 2.08 12.81
C VAL A 212 -4.82 3.27 12.98
N GLU A 213 -3.64 3.18 12.38
CA GLU A 213 -2.73 4.30 12.20
C GLU A 213 -2.38 4.42 10.72
N ASN A 214 -2.02 5.63 10.30
CA ASN A 214 -1.77 5.93 8.90
C ASN A 214 -0.45 6.69 8.75
N PHE A 215 0.20 6.48 7.61
CA PHE A 215 1.22 7.40 7.14
C PHE A 215 1.31 7.39 5.62
N ILE A 216 1.88 8.46 5.06
CA ILE A 216 2.14 8.56 3.62
C ILE A 216 3.63 8.73 3.42
N TYR A 217 4.18 7.99 2.46
CA TYR A 217 5.59 8.12 2.07
C TYR A 217 5.70 8.19 0.55
N TRP A 218 6.79 8.79 0.08
CA TRP A 218 7.18 8.77 -1.33
C TRP A 218 8.47 7.99 -1.48
N GLU A 219 8.67 7.39 -2.65
CA GLU A 219 9.93 6.75 -3.00
C GLU A 219 10.29 6.93 -4.47
N LYS A 220 11.59 6.87 -4.76
CA LYS A 220 12.15 6.73 -6.10
C LYS A 220 12.83 5.36 -6.18
N ALA A 221 12.25 4.44 -6.93
CA ALA A 221 12.73 3.06 -7.05
C ALA A 221 13.16 2.75 -8.48
N LYS A 222 14.20 1.91 -8.66
CA LYS A 222 14.60 1.44 -9.99
C LYS A 222 13.61 0.38 -10.46
N PHE A 223 12.95 0.63 -11.58
CA PHE A 223 12.04 -0.32 -12.19
C PHE A 223 12.12 -0.24 -13.72
N ALA A 224 12.20 -1.38 -14.39
CA ALA A 224 12.36 -1.47 -15.84
C ALA A 224 13.46 -0.51 -16.38
N LYS A 225 13.08 0.48 -17.21
CA LYS A 225 14.03 1.38 -17.90
C LYS A 225 14.23 2.72 -17.18
N LYS A 226 13.22 3.24 -16.49
CA LYS A 226 13.24 4.54 -15.82
C LYS A 226 12.88 4.39 -14.34
N PRO A 227 13.60 5.03 -13.40
CA PRO A 227 13.19 5.05 -12.00
C PRO A 227 11.77 5.57 -11.84
N VAL A 228 10.96 4.92 -11.01
CA VAL A 228 9.57 5.31 -10.74
C VAL A 228 9.52 6.13 -9.47
N ILE A 229 8.83 7.26 -9.51
CA ILE A 229 8.45 8.02 -8.32
C ILE A 229 7.03 7.61 -7.95
N SER A 230 6.82 7.13 -6.75
CA SER A 230 5.51 6.74 -6.25
C SER A 230 5.21 7.37 -4.90
N ILE A 231 3.92 7.50 -4.59
CA ILE A 231 3.43 7.90 -3.28
C ILE A 231 2.47 6.83 -2.79
N THR A 232 2.66 6.38 -1.55
CA THR A 232 1.88 5.30 -0.96
C THR A 232 1.30 5.75 0.37
N HIS A 233 -0.02 5.58 0.50
CA HIS A 233 -0.74 5.67 1.76
C HIS A 233 -0.73 4.29 2.43
N VAL A 234 -0.17 4.22 3.64
CA VAL A 234 -0.14 3.03 4.47
C VAL A 234 -1.15 3.15 5.58
N CYS A 235 -1.96 2.12 5.77
CA CYS A 235 -2.84 1.95 6.92
C CYS A 235 -2.42 0.67 7.66
N ILE A 236 -2.10 0.78 8.96
CA ILE A 236 -1.80 -0.36 9.82
C ILE A 236 -2.97 -0.51 10.78
N TYR A 237 -3.68 -1.62 10.68
CA TYR A 237 -4.82 -1.96 11.52
C TYR A 237 -4.48 -3.09 12.50
N GLN A 238 -4.68 -2.83 13.78
CA GLN A 238 -4.52 -3.79 14.87
C GLN A 238 -5.89 -3.93 15.58
N PRO A 239 -6.75 -4.87 15.13
CA PRO A 239 -8.04 -5.12 15.78
C PRO A 239 -7.88 -5.61 17.22
N ASP A 240 -6.78 -6.31 17.49
CA ASP A 240 -6.47 -7.00 18.75
C ASP A 240 -4.95 -7.24 18.87
N ASP A 241 -4.53 -7.89 19.95
CA ASP A 241 -3.12 -8.18 20.23
C ASP A 241 -2.53 -9.39 19.46
N GLN A 242 -3.32 -10.04 18.61
CA GLN A 242 -2.93 -11.31 17.97
C GLN A 242 -2.65 -11.16 16.49
N ARG A 243 -3.26 -10.18 15.84
CA ARG A 243 -3.05 -9.92 14.42
C ARG A 243 -2.89 -8.44 14.10
N ALA A 244 -2.17 -8.17 13.03
CA ALA A 244 -2.14 -6.86 12.38
C ALA A 244 -2.33 -7.03 10.87
N ILE A 245 -2.99 -6.06 10.26
CA ILE A 245 -3.19 -6.00 8.81
C ILE A 245 -2.64 -4.66 8.33
N ILE A 246 -1.73 -4.70 7.37
CA ILE A 246 -1.17 -3.52 6.73
C ILE A 246 -1.74 -3.44 5.32
N ALA A 247 -2.34 -2.31 4.97
CA ALA A 247 -2.70 -1.96 3.61
C ALA A 247 -1.72 -0.89 3.09
N SER A 248 -1.13 -1.11 1.92
CA SER A 248 -0.26 -0.16 1.22
C SER A 248 -0.92 0.21 -0.10
N LYS A 249 -1.48 1.41 -0.17
CA LYS A 249 -2.21 1.94 -1.33
C LYS A 249 -1.35 2.94 -2.09
N GLN A 250 -0.96 2.64 -3.33
CA GLN A 250 -0.16 3.54 -4.16
C GLN A 250 -0.99 4.67 -4.78
N ILE A 251 -1.19 5.76 -4.05
CA ILE A 251 -2.02 6.88 -4.51
C ILE A 251 -1.42 7.67 -5.69
N TYR A 252 -0.13 7.50 -6.01
CA TYR A 252 0.50 8.09 -7.19
C TYR A 252 1.64 7.22 -7.70
N SER A 253 1.84 7.24 -9.02
CA SER A 253 3.02 6.72 -9.69
C SER A 253 3.33 7.64 -10.88
N SER A 254 4.60 7.91 -11.15
CA SER A 254 5.01 8.71 -12.30
C SER A 254 4.79 7.97 -13.62
N HIS A 255 4.94 6.65 -13.64
CA HIS A 255 4.75 5.80 -14.82
C HIS A 255 4.60 4.31 -14.43
N TYR A 256 4.32 3.46 -15.43
CA TYR A 256 4.15 1.99 -15.37
C TYR A 256 2.94 1.44 -14.61
N PHE A 257 2.46 2.11 -13.55
CA PHE A 257 1.39 1.60 -12.68
C PHE A 257 0.23 2.58 -12.56
N THR A 258 -1.00 2.09 -12.69
CA THR A 258 -2.23 2.87 -12.47
C THR A 258 -2.85 2.62 -11.09
N GLY A 259 -2.38 1.59 -10.38
CA GLY A 259 -2.75 1.31 -9.01
C GLY A 259 -1.99 0.11 -8.46
N ILE A 260 -1.66 0.16 -7.17
CA ILE A 260 -1.11 -0.98 -6.41
C ILE A 260 -1.79 -0.99 -5.05
N LEU A 261 -2.30 -2.17 -4.67
CA LEU A 261 -2.76 -2.47 -3.32
C LEU A 261 -1.93 -3.63 -2.76
N GLY A 262 -1.11 -3.33 -1.76
CA GLY A 262 -0.40 -4.33 -0.98
C GLY A 262 -1.16 -4.64 0.31
N LEU A 263 -1.31 -5.92 0.64
CA LEU A 263 -1.92 -6.37 1.89
C LEU A 263 -0.96 -7.30 2.61
N THR A 264 -0.72 -7.05 3.89
CA THR A 264 0.17 -7.87 4.71
C THR A 264 -0.53 -8.19 6.02
N GLY A 265 -0.82 -9.47 6.24
CA GLY A 265 -1.25 -9.99 7.53
C GLY A 265 -0.03 -10.41 8.37
N LEU A 266 0.00 -10.00 9.63
CA LEU A 266 1.03 -10.39 10.60
C LEU A 266 0.36 -11.09 11.78
N ILE A 267 0.81 -12.31 12.07
CA ILE A 267 0.35 -13.12 13.20
C ILE A 267 1.59 -13.73 13.83
N ASP A 268 1.69 -13.71 15.16
CA ASP A 268 2.80 -14.35 15.86
C ASP A 268 2.69 -15.88 15.76
N ALA A 269 3.82 -16.55 15.53
CA ALA A 269 3.88 -17.99 15.69
C ALA A 269 3.69 -18.34 17.17
N THR A 270 2.86 -19.34 17.48
CA THR A 270 2.80 -19.88 18.85
C THR A 270 4.20 -20.33 19.31
N PRO A 271 4.56 -20.13 20.59
CA PRO A 271 5.76 -20.70 21.18
C PRO A 271 5.88 -22.21 20.95
#